data_AF-A0A7S2KP62-F1
#
_entry.id   AF-A0A7S2KP62-F1
#
_cell.length_a   1.000
_cell.length_b   1.000
_cell.length_c   1.000
_cell.angle_alpha   90.00
_cell.angle_beta   90.00
_cell.angle_gamma   90.00
#
_symmetry.space_group_name_H-M   'P 1'
#
loop_
_entity.id
_entity.type
_entity.pdbx_description
1 polymer ?
#
loop_
_entity_poly.entity_id
_entity_poly.type
_entity_poly.pdbx_seq_one_letter_code
_entity_poly.pdbx_strand_id
1 'polypeptide(L)'
;GEGAKGLILAAVPVARELVGQMSAQDLANTCSGLALLGAKDGRFMELVSAQVSSGIPTSWTRQDVCVNVPQILWARARLGFDNIEVLDAASSHLRRVVDDMPDWNILVLDA
;
A
#
# COMPACT_ATOMS: atom_id res chain seq x y z
N GLY A 1 6.56 18.81 10.66
CA GLY A 1 7.38 20.00 10.36
C GLY A 1 7.57 20.12 8.86
N GLU A 2 7.59 21.35 8.33
CA GLU A 2 7.63 21.60 6.88
C GLU A 2 8.80 20.93 6.15
N GLY A 3 9.96 20.78 6.80
CA GLY A 3 11.10 20.07 6.22
C GLY A 3 10.83 18.59 5.90
N ALA A 4 10.12 17.88 6.78
CA ALA A 4 9.76 16.47 6.55
C ALA A 4 8.76 16.32 5.38
N LYS A 5 7.83 17.27 5.26
CA LYS A 5 6.90 17.34 4.12
C LYS A 5 7.66 17.55 2.80
N GLY A 6 8.60 18.48 2.77
CA GLY A 6 9.44 18.73 1.59
C GLY A 6 10.26 17.51 1.16
N LEU A 7 10.83 16.78 2.13
CA LEU A 7 11.65 15.61 1.86
C LEU A 7 10.84 14.44 1.29
N ILE A 8 9.65 14.17 1.84
CA ILE A 8 8.75 13.13 1.32
C ILE A 8 8.33 13.46 -0.12
N LEU A 9 7.93 14.71 -0.38
CA LEU A 9 7.52 15.13 -1.72
C LEU A 9 8.67 15.04 -2.73
N ALA A 10 9.89 15.39 -2.33
CA ALA A 10 11.08 15.28 -3.17
C ALA A 10 11.49 13.82 -3.43
N ALA A 11 11.14 12.89 -2.54
CA ALA A 11 11.43 11.47 -2.70
C ALA A 11 10.47 10.76 -3.67
N VAL A 12 9.26 11.29 -3.92
CA VAL A 12 8.25 10.64 -4.77
C VAL A 12 8.75 10.30 -6.18
N PRO A 13 9.44 11.21 -6.91
CA PRO A 13 9.97 10.86 -8.22
C PRO A 13 10.95 9.70 -8.17
N VAL A 14 11.82 9.65 -7.15
CA VAL A 14 12.77 8.56 -6.95
C VAL A 14 12.05 7.27 -6.59
N ALA A 15 11.06 7.34 -5.71
CA ALA A 15 10.25 6.19 -5.33
C ALA A 15 9.51 5.58 -6.53
N ARG A 16 9.00 6.41 -7.47
CA ARG A 16 8.37 5.92 -8.71
C ARG A 16 9.31 5.07 -9.57
N GLU A 17 10.57 5.48 -9.71
CA GLU A 17 11.56 4.72 -10.49
C GLU A 17 11.98 3.42 -9.79
N LEU A 18 11.83 3.35 -8.46
CA LEU A 18 12.28 2.23 -7.64
C LEU A 18 11.16 1.31 -7.16
N VAL A 19 9.89 1.55 -7.53
CA VAL A 19 8.73 0.75 -7.03
C VAL A 19 8.96 -0.75 -7.14
N GLY A 20 9.51 -1.23 -8.25
CA GLY A 20 9.77 -2.66 -8.47
C GLY A 20 10.82 -3.28 -7.54
N GLN A 21 11.62 -2.46 -6.86
CA GLN A 21 12.69 -2.86 -5.94
C GLN A 21 12.31 -2.63 -4.46
N MET A 22 11.22 -1.91 -4.20
CA MET A 22 10.78 -1.57 -2.86
C MET A 22 10.18 -2.79 -2.15
N SER A 23 10.44 -2.90 -0.85
CA SER A 23 9.76 -3.90 -0.01
C SER A 23 8.28 -3.53 0.20
N ALA A 24 7.47 -4.49 0.65
CA ALA A 24 6.07 -4.24 1.02
C ALA A 24 5.94 -3.11 2.06
N GLN A 25 6.86 -3.06 3.02
CA GLN A 25 6.90 -2.01 4.04
C GLN A 25 7.30 -0.64 3.46
N ASP A 26 8.27 -0.59 2.54
CA ASP A 26 8.65 0.67 1.88
C ASP A 26 7.48 1.27 1.10
N LEU A 27 6.72 0.41 0.39
CA LEU A 27 5.53 0.82 -0.35
C LEU A 27 4.45 1.37 0.59
N ALA A 28 4.15 0.66 1.68
CA ALA A 28 3.16 1.09 2.68
C ALA A 28 3.56 2.40 3.37
N ASN A 29 4.82 2.54 3.77
CA ASN A 29 5.32 3.76 4.41
C ASN A 29 5.26 4.96 3.45
N THR A 30 5.63 4.78 2.19
CA THR A 30 5.59 5.85 1.19
C THR A 30 4.16 6.27 0.88
N CYS A 31 3.24 5.31 0.71
CA CYS A 31 1.82 5.60 0.53
C CYS A 31 1.23 6.35 1.73
N SER A 32 1.52 5.90 2.95
CA SER A 32 1.07 6.56 4.18
C SER A 32 1.63 7.98 4.30
N GLY A 33 2.91 8.18 3.97
CA GLY A 33 3.53 9.51 3.93
C GLY A 33 2.80 10.46 2.97
N LEU A 34 2.50 10.01 1.76
CA LEU A 34 1.71 10.79 0.78
C LEU A 34 0.31 11.14 1.31
N ALA A 35 -0.38 10.16 1.90
CA ALA A 35 -1.74 10.33 2.42
C ALA A 35 -1.80 11.29 3.62
N LEU A 36 -0.80 11.27 4.49
CA LEU A 36 -0.67 12.21 5.61
C LEU A 36 -0.40 13.64 5.12
N LEU A 37 0.31 13.79 3.99
CA LEU A 37 0.60 15.10 3.39
C LEU A 37 -0.50 15.60 2.45
N GLY A 38 -1.51 14.77 2.14
CA GLY A 38 -2.54 15.08 1.14
C GLY A 38 -1.99 15.16 -0.29
N ALA A 39 -0.85 14.53 -0.55
CA ALA A 39 -0.14 14.60 -1.81
C ALA A 39 -0.58 13.47 -2.73
N LYS A 40 -1.32 13.80 -3.79
CA LYS A 40 -1.74 12.84 -4.80
C LYS A 40 -0.67 12.66 -5.86
N ASP A 41 -0.14 11.44 -5.99
CA ASP A 41 0.64 11.00 -7.15
C ASP A 41 -0.03 9.76 -7.75
N GLY A 42 -0.83 9.96 -8.80
CA GLY A 42 -1.59 8.88 -9.41
C GLY A 42 -0.70 7.82 -10.06
N ARG A 43 0.41 8.25 -10.68
CA ARG A 43 1.33 7.33 -11.34
C ARG A 43 2.02 6.41 -10.34
N PHE A 44 2.46 6.96 -9.21
CA PHE A 44 3.00 6.16 -8.11
C PHE A 44 1.97 5.15 -7.60
N MET A 45 0.72 5.58 -7.37
CA MET A 45 -0.33 4.70 -6.87
C MET A 45 -0.71 3.57 -7.85
N GLU A 46 -0.68 3.83 -9.15
CA GLU A 46 -0.82 2.78 -10.18
C GLU A 46 0.32 1.76 -10.10
N LEU A 47 1.57 2.22 -10.03
CA LEU A 47 2.74 1.35 -9.94
C LEU A 47 2.71 0.50 -8.66
N VAL A 48 2.31 1.09 -7.53
CA VAL A 48 2.10 0.35 -6.27
C VAL A 48 1.05 -0.73 -6.44
N SER A 49 -0.06 -0.45 -7.12
CA SER A 49 -1.13 -1.45 -7.35
C SER A 49 -0.59 -2.64 -8.12
N ALA A 50 0.09 -2.39 -9.24
CA ALA A 50 0.72 -3.44 -10.04
C ALA A 50 1.76 -4.25 -9.24
N GLN A 51 2.55 -3.59 -8.40
CA GLN A 51 3.54 -4.24 -7.55
C GLN A 51 2.90 -5.10 -6.45
N VAL A 52 1.81 -4.64 -5.85
CA VAL A 52 1.04 -5.42 -4.87
C VAL A 52 0.40 -6.63 -5.56
N SER A 53 -0.27 -6.43 -6.69
CA SER A 53 -0.93 -7.47 -7.48
C SER A 53 0.04 -8.58 -7.93
N SER A 54 1.27 -8.22 -8.28
CA SER A 54 2.31 -9.19 -8.68
C SER A 54 3.11 -9.78 -7.50
N GLY A 55 3.27 -9.02 -6.41
CA GLY A 55 4.04 -9.40 -5.22
C GLY A 55 3.30 -10.37 -4.30
N ILE A 56 2.00 -10.13 -4.06
CA ILE A 56 1.16 -10.98 -3.18
C ILE A 56 1.20 -12.47 -3.56
N PRO A 57 1.10 -12.85 -4.85
CA PRO A 57 1.12 -14.26 -5.24
C PRO A 57 2.52 -14.90 -5.20
N THR A 58 3.59 -14.11 -5.24
CA THR A 58 4.94 -14.61 -5.61
C THR A 58 5.98 -14.48 -4.51
N SER A 59 5.93 -13.43 -3.70
CA SER A 59 7.06 -13.03 -2.85
C SER A 59 6.67 -12.43 -1.50
N TRP A 60 5.46 -11.89 -1.36
CA TRP A 60 5.04 -11.29 -0.09
C TRP A 60 4.66 -12.35 0.93
N THR A 61 5.15 -12.16 2.16
CA THR A 61 4.83 -13.06 3.27
C THR A 61 3.42 -12.78 3.80
N ARG A 62 2.88 -13.70 4.60
CA ARG A 62 1.61 -13.48 5.33
C ARG A 62 1.65 -12.18 6.13
N GLN A 63 2.76 -11.91 6.82
CA GLN A 63 2.91 -10.70 7.62
C GLN A 63 2.89 -9.43 6.76
N ASP A 64 3.53 -9.48 5.59
CA ASP A 64 3.51 -8.35 4.65
C ASP A 64 2.08 -8.03 4.21
N VAL A 65 1.30 -9.05 3.86
CA VAL A 65 -0.09 -8.87 3.44
C VAL A 65 -0.94 -8.32 4.60
N CYS A 66 -0.81 -8.88 5.81
CA CYS A 66 -1.66 -8.50 6.95
C CYS A 66 -1.37 -7.10 7.51
N VAL A 67 -0.15 -6.58 7.33
CA VAL A 67 0.28 -5.30 7.90
C VAL A 67 0.35 -4.19 6.86
N ASN A 68 0.89 -4.48 5.67
CA ASN A 68 1.22 -3.45 4.69
C ASN A 68 0.05 -3.16 3.73
N VAL A 69 -0.72 -4.19 3.33
CA VAL A 69 -1.87 -3.98 2.44
C VAL A 69 -2.93 -3.07 3.07
N PRO A 70 -3.34 -3.24 4.34
CA PRO A 70 -4.30 -2.31 4.97
C PRO A 70 -3.82 -0.85 4.96
N GLN A 71 -2.52 -0.61 5.15
CA GLN A 71 -1.95 0.74 5.10
C GLN A 71 -2.00 1.33 3.70
N ILE A 72 -1.68 0.52 2.68
CA ILE A 72 -1.78 0.93 1.27
C ILE A 72 -3.24 1.26 0.92
N LEU A 73 -4.19 0.41 1.30
CA LEU A 73 -5.63 0.62 1.07
C LEU A 73 -6.15 1.89 1.78
N TRP A 74 -5.78 2.10 3.04
CA TRP A 74 -6.11 3.31 3.78
C TRP A 74 -5.55 4.56 3.10
N ALA A 75 -4.27 4.54 2.69
CA ALA A 75 -3.62 5.67 2.05
C ALA A 75 -4.29 6.03 0.72
N ARG A 76 -4.66 5.02 -0.07
CA ARG A 76 -5.39 5.18 -1.34
C ARG A 76 -6.77 5.78 -1.10
N ALA A 77 -7.57 5.21 -0.19
CA ALA A 77 -8.89 5.73 0.16
C ALA A 77 -8.82 7.19 0.64
N ARG A 78 -7.87 7.49 1.53
CA ARG A 78 -7.65 8.86 2.04
C ARG A 78 -7.29 9.86 0.94
N LEU A 79 -6.59 9.42 -0.11
CA LEU A 79 -6.25 10.22 -1.28
C LEU A 79 -7.32 10.14 -2.39
N GLY A 80 -8.41 9.38 -2.19
CA GLY A 80 -9.52 9.23 -3.14
C GLY A 80 -9.17 8.39 -4.37
N PHE A 81 -8.27 7.43 -4.24
CA PHE A 81 -8.02 6.40 -5.26
C PHE A 81 -8.89 5.17 -5.01
N ASP A 82 -9.27 4.49 -6.08
CA ASP A 82 -10.00 3.22 -6.01
C ASP A 82 -9.09 2.09 -5.48
N ASN A 83 -9.69 1.13 -4.79
CA ASN A 83 -9.03 0.00 -4.15
C ASN A 83 -9.32 -1.35 -4.81
N ILE A 84 -10.19 -1.43 -5.82
CA ILE A 84 -10.66 -2.71 -6.40
C ILE A 84 -9.50 -3.66 -6.75
N GLU A 85 -8.47 -3.21 -7.47
CA GLU A 85 -7.37 -4.08 -7.90
C GLU A 85 -6.57 -4.64 -6.71
N VAL A 86 -6.21 -3.76 -5.76
CA VAL A 86 -5.45 -4.14 -4.57
C VAL A 86 -6.28 -5.06 -3.67
N LEU A 87 -7.57 -4.78 -3.53
CA LEU A 87 -8.51 -5.61 -2.78
C LEU A 87 -8.69 -6.99 -3.42
N ASP A 88 -8.80 -7.10 -4.74
CA ASP A 88 -8.98 -8.39 -5.42
C ASP A 88 -7.72 -9.27 -5.27
N ALA A 89 -6.54 -8.68 -5.48
CA ALA A 89 -5.26 -9.34 -5.27
C ALA A 89 -5.09 -9.81 -3.81
N ALA A 90 -5.43 -8.94 -2.86
CA ALA A 90 -5.32 -9.24 -1.44
C ALA A 90 -6.36 -10.26 -0.99
N SER A 91 -7.62 -10.17 -1.43
CA SER A 91 -8.71 -11.05 -1.01
C SER A 91 -8.44 -12.52 -1.33
N SER A 92 -7.87 -12.80 -2.50
CA SER A 92 -7.48 -14.16 -2.90
C SER A 92 -6.44 -14.79 -1.96
N HIS A 93 -5.59 -13.97 -1.33
CA HIS A 93 -4.57 -14.41 -0.38
C HIS A 93 -5.09 -14.36 1.06
N LEU A 94 -5.77 -13.28 1.44
CA LEU A 94 -6.36 -13.02 2.74
C LEU A 94 -7.41 -14.07 3.10
N ARG A 95 -8.22 -14.54 2.15
CA ARG A 95 -9.20 -15.61 2.41
C ARG A 95 -8.58 -16.90 2.95
N ARG A 96 -7.30 -17.16 2.72
CA ARG A 96 -6.57 -18.33 3.26
C ARG A 96 -5.98 -18.09 4.65
N VAL A 97 -5.97 -16.85 5.12
CA VAL A 97 -5.32 -16.44 6.36
C VAL A 97 -6.25 -15.69 7.31
N VAL A 98 -7.44 -15.31 6.84
CA VAL A 98 -8.51 -14.63 7.58
C VAL A 98 -8.95 -15.42 8.81
N ASP A 99 -9.03 -16.75 8.70
CA ASP A 99 -9.43 -17.62 9.82
C ASP A 99 -8.38 -17.65 10.95
N ASP A 100 -7.14 -17.26 10.62
CA ASP A 100 -5.97 -17.30 11.50
C ASP A 100 -5.41 -15.89 11.80
N MET A 101 -6.04 -14.82 11.29
CA MET A 101 -5.54 -13.46 11.50
C MET A 101 -5.87 -13.03 12.93
N PRO A 102 -4.86 -12.71 13.76
CA PRO A 102 -5.09 -12.49 15.18
C PRO A 102 -5.79 -11.17 15.53
N ASP A 103 -6.13 -10.31 14.55
CA ASP A 103 -6.59 -8.94 14.84
C ASP A 103 -7.55 -8.33 13.79
N TRP A 104 -8.26 -7.28 14.24
CA TRP A 104 -9.28 -6.45 13.58
C TRP A 104 -8.89 -5.77 12.25
N ASN A 105 -7.71 -6.03 11.70
CA ASN A 105 -7.24 -5.46 10.44
C ASN A 105 -8.10 -5.85 9.22
N ILE A 106 -8.94 -6.89 9.35
CA ILE A 106 -9.97 -7.24 8.36
C ILE A 106 -10.91 -6.07 8.06
N LEU A 107 -11.21 -5.22 9.06
CA LEU A 107 -12.21 -4.16 8.94
C LEU A 107 -11.78 -3.03 8.01
N VAL A 108 -10.48 -2.92 7.70
CA VAL A 108 -9.95 -1.92 6.75
C VAL A 108 -10.28 -2.30 5.30
N LEU A 109 -10.70 -3.54 5.04
CA LEU A 109 -11.10 -4.02 3.72
C LEU A 109 -12.54 -3.63 3.33
N ASP A 110 -13.36 -3.19 4.29
CA ASP A 110 -14.80 -2.89 4.12
C ASP A 110 -15.09 -1.38 4.03
N ALA A 111 -14.05 -0.55 3.78
CA ALA A 111 -14.12 0.92 3.71
C ALA A 111 -13.66 1.45 2.35
#